data_AF-A0A3R7ERZ3-F1
#
_entry.id   AF-A0A3R7ERZ3-F1
#
_cell.length_a   1.000
_cell.length_b   1.000
_cell.length_c   1.000
_cell.angle_alpha   90.00
_cell.angle_beta   90.00
_cell.angle_gamma   90.00
#
_symmetry.space_group_name_H-M   'P 1'
#
loop_
_entity.id
_entity.type
_entity.pdbx_description
1 polymer ?
#
loop_
_entity_poly.entity_id
_entity_poly.type
_entity_poly.pdbx_seq_one_letter_code
_entity_poly.pdbx_strand_id
1 'polypeptide(L)'
;MKTLKVNDETHEKLTSLVGELIAQSGRMQTYADAITSMLEKSIILPEDLLREISEAIKKGKLVGYTTPSDFVRDAVRRRLEEVKGEEYYVEVPIPKEDYELLNEVIEETGAPYRNADEYIRDHIRQKLKEYEEYKARK
;
A
#
# COMPACT_ATOMS: atom_id res chain seq x y z
N MET A 1 21.01 5.29 -36.59
CA MET A 1 20.34 6.02 -35.49
C MET A 1 18.86 6.09 -35.77
N LYS A 2 18.01 5.81 -34.78
CA LYS A 2 16.57 6.07 -34.86
C LYS A 2 16.29 7.33 -34.04
N THR A 3 15.49 8.25 -34.57
CA THR A 3 15.18 9.51 -33.89
C THR A 3 13.78 9.43 -33.29
N LEU A 4 13.67 9.71 -31.99
CA LEU A 4 12.39 9.82 -31.27
C LEU A 4 12.08 11.30 -31.09
N LYS A 5 10.90 11.73 -31.55
CA LYS A 5 10.37 13.05 -31.24
C LYS A 5 9.64 12.96 -29.90
N VAL A 6 10.02 13.81 -28.96
CA VAL A 6 9.38 13.95 -27.66
C VAL A 6 8.86 15.37 -27.52
N ASN A 7 7.75 15.55 -26.80
CA ASN A 7 7.27 16.88 -26.45
C ASN A 7 8.08 17.43 -25.26
N ASP A 8 7.93 18.71 -24.98
CA ASP A 8 8.71 19.41 -23.95
C ASP A 8 8.47 18.80 -22.55
N GLU A 9 7.23 18.46 -22.21
CA GLU A 9 6.91 17.84 -20.92
C GLU A 9 7.60 16.47 -20.73
N THR A 10 7.62 15.64 -21.78
CA THR A 10 8.32 14.34 -21.75
C THR A 10 9.83 14.55 -21.69
N HIS A 11 10.35 15.57 -22.37
CA HIS A 11 11.75 15.94 -22.32
C HIS A 11 12.17 16.34 -20.91
N GLU A 12 11.39 17.18 -20.23
CA GLU A 12 11.64 17.59 -18.85
C GLU A 12 11.67 16.37 -17.92
N LYS A 13 10.67 15.48 -17.98
CA LYS A 13 10.62 14.27 -17.16
C LYS A 13 11.82 13.34 -17.41
N LEU A 14 12.21 13.15 -18.67
CA LEU A 14 13.39 12.35 -19.03
C LEU A 14 14.68 13.00 -18.51
N THR A 15 14.78 14.33 -18.52
CA THR A 15 15.92 15.08 -17.98
C THR A 15 16.04 14.88 -16.48
N SER A 16 14.93 14.99 -15.75
CA SER A 16 14.90 14.71 -14.31
C SER A 16 15.36 13.28 -14.00
N LEU A 17 14.84 12.30 -14.74
CA LEU A 17 15.21 10.89 -14.55
C LEU A 17 16.69 10.63 -14.84
N VAL A 18 17.26 11.25 -15.89
CA VAL A 18 18.71 11.18 -16.15
C VAL A 18 19.51 11.76 -14.98
N GLY A 19 19.08 12.91 -14.44
CA GLY A 19 19.71 13.51 -13.27
C GLY A 19 19.70 12.59 -12.04
N GLU A 20 18.57 11.95 -11.75
CA GLU A 20 18.44 10.96 -10.68
C GLU A 20 19.37 9.76 -10.89
N LEU A 21 19.45 9.23 -12.11
CA LEU A 21 20.33 8.11 -12.43
C LEU A 21 21.82 8.47 -12.33
N ILE A 22 22.20 9.70 -12.67
CA ILE A 22 23.57 10.20 -12.45
C ILE A 22 23.86 10.24 -10.95
N ALA A 23 22.93 10.77 -10.14
CA ALA A 23 23.09 10.82 -8.69
C ALA A 23 23.21 9.42 -8.06
N GLN A 24 22.42 8.44 -8.53
CA GLN A 24 22.47 7.06 -8.03
C GLN A 24 23.73 6.30 -8.47
N SER A 25 24.16 6.48 -9.73
CA SER A 25 25.23 5.68 -10.32
C SER A 25 26.62 6.32 -10.22
N GLY A 26 26.71 7.62 -9.92
CA GLY A 26 27.94 8.41 -9.94
C GLY A 26 28.58 8.56 -11.32
N ARG A 27 27.87 8.18 -12.39
CA ARG A 27 28.36 8.17 -13.78
C ARG A 27 27.45 8.98 -14.68
N MET A 28 27.99 9.51 -15.76
CA MET A 28 27.20 10.19 -16.79
C MET A 28 26.22 9.21 -17.43
N GLN A 29 24.97 9.64 -17.59
CA GLN A 29 23.87 8.84 -18.14
C GLN A 29 23.22 9.57 -19.32
N THR A 30 22.59 8.82 -20.21
CA THR A 30 21.89 9.34 -21.39
C THR A 30 20.38 9.12 -21.29
N TYR A 31 19.60 9.76 -22.16
CA TYR A 31 18.16 9.45 -22.29
C TYR A 31 17.91 7.98 -22.68
N ALA A 32 18.81 7.36 -23.42
CA ALA A 32 18.68 5.94 -23.74
C ALA A 32 18.81 5.06 -22.48
N ASP A 33 19.74 5.39 -21.59
CA ASP A 33 19.93 4.69 -20.32
C ASP A 33 18.72 4.91 -19.40
N ALA A 34 18.17 6.13 -19.37
CA ALA A 34 16.96 6.45 -18.62
C ALA A 34 15.74 5.67 -19.11
N ILE A 35 15.51 5.62 -20.42
CA ILE A 35 14.41 4.84 -21.02
C ILE A 35 14.61 3.35 -20.73
N THR A 36 15.83 2.84 -20.88
CA THR A 36 16.14 1.42 -20.61
C THR A 36 15.89 1.08 -19.15
N SER A 37 16.42 1.87 -18.21
CA SER A 37 16.15 1.70 -16.77
C SER A 37 14.66 1.78 -16.46
N MET A 38 13.91 2.67 -17.11
CA MET A 38 12.47 2.76 -16.90
C MET A 38 11.78 1.48 -17.36
N LEU A 39 12.11 0.96 -18.55
CA LEU A 39 11.54 -0.27 -19.07
C LEU A 39 11.89 -1.50 -18.21
N GLU A 40 13.13 -1.58 -17.73
CA GLU A 40 13.59 -2.69 -16.87
C GLU A 40 12.95 -2.68 -15.47
N LYS A 41 12.70 -1.49 -14.91
CA LYS A 41 12.09 -1.33 -13.57
C LYS A 41 10.56 -1.28 -13.61
N SER A 42 9.97 -1.10 -14.79
CA SER A 42 8.52 -1.03 -14.95
C SER A 42 7.91 -2.43 -14.92
N ILE A 43 6.92 -2.62 -14.05
CA ILE A 43 6.09 -3.81 -14.05
C ILE A 43 4.88 -3.51 -14.94
N ILE A 44 4.77 -4.26 -16.05
CA ILE A 44 3.61 -4.17 -16.95
C ILE A 44 2.58 -5.17 -16.45
N LEU A 45 1.44 -4.67 -15.99
CA LEU A 45 0.32 -5.50 -15.55
C LEU A 45 -0.64 -5.78 -16.71
N PRO A 46 -1.24 -6.98 -16.75
CA PRO A 46 -2.35 -7.26 -17.67
C PRO A 46 -3.51 -6.27 -17.51
N GLU A 47 -4.15 -5.89 -18.62
CA GLU A 47 -5.22 -4.88 -18.64
C GLU A 47 -6.46 -5.29 -17.84
N ASP A 48 -6.80 -6.57 -17.86
CA ASP A 48 -7.89 -7.17 -17.08
C ASP A 48 -7.67 -6.99 -15.58
N LEU A 49 -6.45 -7.25 -15.10
CA LEU A 49 -6.08 -7.06 -13.71
C LEU A 49 -6.11 -5.59 -13.29
N LEU A 50 -5.58 -4.69 -14.13
CA LEU A 50 -5.65 -3.24 -13.89
C LEU A 50 -7.10 -2.75 -13.79
N ARG A 51 -7.98 -3.27 -14.65
CA ARG A 51 -9.40 -2.95 -14.64
C ARG A 51 -10.06 -3.42 -13.35
N GLU A 52 -9.79 -4.66 -12.92
CA GLU A 52 -10.34 -5.22 -11.69
C GLU A 52 -9.94 -4.39 -10.46
N ILE A 53 -8.65 -4.03 -10.33
CA ILE A 53 -8.15 -3.18 -9.25
C ILE A 53 -8.85 -1.81 -9.28
N SER A 54 -8.94 -1.20 -10.45
CA SER A 54 -9.59 0.11 -10.63
C SER A 54 -11.07 0.07 -10.24
N GLU A 55 -11.78 -1.00 -10.58
CA GLU A 55 -13.18 -1.19 -10.18
C GLU A 55 -13.33 -1.40 -8.68
N ALA A 56 -12.45 -2.19 -8.06
CA ALA A 56 -12.48 -2.45 -6.63
C ALA A 56 -12.22 -1.18 -5.80
N ILE A 57 -11.31 -0.31 -6.27
CA ILE A 57 -11.10 1.03 -5.70
C ILE A 57 -12.38 1.88 -5.83
N LYS A 58 -12.96 1.97 -7.04
CA LYS A 58 -14.19 2.77 -7.28
C LYS A 58 -15.38 2.28 -6.45
N LYS A 59 -15.51 0.98 -6.25
CA LYS A 59 -16.56 0.35 -5.44
C LYS A 59 -16.31 0.47 -3.93
N GLY A 60 -15.22 1.13 -3.51
CA GLY A 60 -14.86 1.30 -2.09
C GLY A 60 -14.42 0.02 -1.39
N LYS A 61 -14.17 -1.07 -2.14
CA LYS A 61 -13.73 -2.36 -1.58
C LYS A 61 -12.27 -2.34 -1.17
N LEU A 62 -11.46 -1.50 -1.84
CA LEU A 62 -10.05 -1.28 -1.53
C LEU A 62 -9.89 0.10 -0.86
N VAL A 63 -10.30 0.16 0.41
CA VAL A 63 -10.27 1.40 1.20
C VAL A 63 -8.82 1.88 1.41
N GLY A 64 -8.59 3.18 1.22
CA GLY A 64 -7.29 3.82 1.41
C GLY A 64 -6.40 3.87 0.17
N TYR A 65 -6.83 3.26 -0.94
CA TYR A 65 -6.11 3.35 -2.22
C TYR A 65 -6.84 4.26 -3.19
N THR A 66 -6.09 5.13 -3.89
CA THR A 66 -6.62 6.05 -4.89
C THR A 66 -6.20 5.65 -6.31
N THR A 67 -5.07 4.95 -6.46
CA THR A 67 -4.59 4.45 -7.75
C THR A 67 -4.26 2.96 -7.72
N PRO A 68 -4.34 2.25 -8.87
CA PRO A 68 -3.88 0.87 -8.96
C PRO A 68 -2.40 0.69 -8.60
N SER A 69 -1.57 1.68 -8.90
CA SER A 69 -0.14 1.64 -8.56
C SER A 69 0.08 1.60 -7.05
N ASP A 70 -0.69 2.36 -6.27
CA ASP A 70 -0.57 2.38 -4.81
C ASP A 70 -0.94 1.03 -4.22
N PHE A 71 -2.05 0.45 -4.70
CA PHE A 71 -2.50 -0.88 -4.29
C PHE A 71 -1.45 -1.96 -4.61
N VAL A 72 -0.93 -1.98 -5.84
CA VAL A 72 0.04 -2.99 -6.28
C VAL A 72 1.35 -2.90 -5.49
N ARG A 73 1.87 -1.68 -5.27
CA ARG A 73 3.09 -1.48 -4.48
C ARG A 73 2.93 -2.02 -3.06
N ASP A 74 1.79 -1.73 -2.44
CA ASP A 74 1.51 -2.17 -1.07
C ASP A 74 1.28 -3.69 -1.01
N ALA A 75 0.53 -4.26 -1.94
CA ALA A 75 0.32 -5.71 -2.04
C ALA A 75 1.64 -6.47 -2.23
N VAL A 76 2.53 -5.99 -3.10
CA VAL A 76 3.86 -6.60 -3.31
C VAL A 76 4.73 -6.45 -2.06
N ARG A 77 4.72 -5.29 -1.41
CA ARG A 77 5.46 -5.07 -0.16
C ARG A 77 5.03 -6.06 0.91
N ARG A 78 3.72 -6.15 1.18
CA ARG A 78 3.15 -7.08 2.17
C ARG A 78 3.55 -8.52 1.86
N ARG A 79 3.46 -8.93 0.59
CA ARG A 79 3.85 -10.28 0.18
C ARG A 79 5.32 -10.58 0.43
N LEU A 80 6.21 -9.59 0.25
CA LEU A 80 7.62 -9.74 0.57
C LEU A 80 7.89 -9.76 2.08
N GLU A 81 7.12 -9.01 2.87
CA GLU A 81 7.21 -8.99 4.34
C GLU A 81 6.74 -10.33 4.93
N GLU A 82 5.63 -10.88 4.44
CA GLU A 82 5.14 -12.24 4.77
C GLU A 82 6.23 -13.29 4.51
N VAL A 83 6.85 -13.27 3.32
CA VAL A 83 7.91 -14.21 2.94
C VAL A 83 9.15 -14.07 3.82
N LYS A 84 9.42 -12.87 4.34
CA LYS A 84 10.55 -12.60 5.25
C LYS A 84 10.27 -13.00 6.70
N GLY A 85 9.06 -13.46 7.03
CA GLY A 85 8.69 -13.94 8.37
C GLY A 85 8.50 -12.81 9.39
N GLU A 86 8.36 -11.57 8.94
CA GLU A 86 7.94 -10.46 9.80
C GLU A 86 6.41 -10.45 9.85
N GLU A 87 5.84 -11.33 10.68
CA GLU A 87 4.40 -11.38 10.95
C GLU A 87 3.95 -10.07 11.61
N TYR A 88 3.49 -9.10 10.82
CA TYR A 88 2.92 -7.85 11.31
C TYR A 88 1.55 -8.02 11.98
N TYR A 89 0.88 -9.15 11.77
CA TYR A 89 -0.41 -9.49 12.37
C TYR A 89 -0.44 -10.96 12.77
N VAL A 90 -0.98 -11.24 13.95
CA VAL A 90 -1.40 -12.59 14.34
C VAL A 90 -2.82 -12.79 13.82
N GLU A 91 -3.05 -13.85 13.03
CA GLU A 91 -4.41 -14.26 12.70
C GLU A 91 -5.08 -14.78 13.98
N VAL A 92 -6.06 -14.02 14.47
CA VAL A 92 -6.91 -14.46 15.58
C VAL A 92 -8.18 -15.04 14.95
N PRO A 93 -8.43 -16.37 15.04
CA PRO A 93 -9.66 -16.94 14.52
C PRO A 93 -10.84 -16.49 15.37
N ILE A 94 -11.73 -15.70 14.77
CA ILE A 94 -12.99 -15.25 15.38
C ILE A 94 -14.13 -15.93 14.58
N PRO A 95 -15.11 -16.57 15.24
CA PRO A 95 -16.30 -17.07 14.56
C PRO A 95 -16.95 -15.98 13.73
N LYS A 96 -17.31 -16.31 12.49
CA LYS A 96 -17.83 -15.32 11.54
C LYS A 96 -19.11 -14.66 12.06
N GLU A 97 -19.98 -15.46 12.67
CA GLU A 97 -21.25 -15.04 13.24
C GLU A 97 -21.04 -13.98 14.33
N ASP A 98 -20.05 -14.17 15.20
CA ASP A 98 -19.73 -13.24 16.28
C ASP A 98 -19.16 -11.93 15.74
N TYR A 99 -18.31 -12.00 14.71
CA TYR A 99 -17.73 -10.82 14.07
C TYR A 99 -18.79 -9.99 13.33
N GLU A 100 -19.68 -10.64 12.59
CA GLU A 100 -20.78 -9.97 11.88
C GLU A 100 -21.76 -9.33 12.87
N LEU A 101 -22.16 -10.06 13.92
CA LEU A 101 -23.03 -9.54 14.96
C LEU A 101 -22.41 -8.34 15.69
N LEU A 102 -21.09 -8.37 15.95
CA LEU A 102 -20.41 -7.23 16.56
C LEU A 102 -20.46 -5.97 15.68
N ASN A 103 -20.40 -6.12 14.34
CA ASN A 103 -20.57 -4.99 13.43
C ASN A 103 -21.99 -4.43 13.50
N GLU A 104 -23.02 -5.29 13.49
CA GLU A 104 -24.42 -4.88 13.62
C GLU A 104 -24.64 -4.12 14.94
N VAL A 105 -24.12 -4.65 16.05
CA VAL A 105 -24.21 -3.98 17.36
C VAL A 105 -23.55 -2.61 17.34
N ILE A 106 -22.37 -2.47 16.74
CA ILE A 106 -21.66 -1.19 16.65
C ILE A 106 -22.48 -0.16 15.87
N GLU A 107 -23.08 -0.58 14.75
CA GLU A 107 -23.92 0.28 13.90
C GLU A 107 -25.22 0.68 14.62
N GLU A 108 -25.96 -0.29 15.17
CA GLU A 108 -27.27 -0.05 15.80
C GLU A 108 -27.17 0.75 17.11
N THR A 109 -26.11 0.54 17.88
CA THR A 109 -25.93 1.23 19.17
C THR A 109 -25.30 2.61 19.02
N GLY A 110 -24.82 2.97 17.82
CA GLY A 110 -24.06 4.21 17.60
C GLY A 110 -22.79 4.25 18.43
N ALA A 111 -22.16 3.09 18.65
CA ALA A 111 -20.92 2.98 19.41
C ALA A 111 -19.84 3.89 18.78
N PRO A 112 -18.85 4.37 19.56
CA PRO A 112 -17.81 5.27 19.07
C PRO A 112 -16.75 4.55 18.21
N TYR A 113 -17.15 3.56 17.44
CA TYR A 113 -16.33 2.74 16.56
C TYR A 113 -17.03 2.61 15.21
N ARG A 114 -16.27 2.51 14.12
CA ARG A 114 -16.82 2.36 12.77
C ARG A 114 -17.18 0.91 12.45
N ASN A 115 -16.47 -0.04 13.05
CA ASN A 115 -16.64 -1.48 12.83
C ASN A 115 -15.92 -2.30 13.92
N ALA A 116 -16.10 -3.62 13.86
CA ALA A 116 -15.48 -4.59 14.75
C ALA A 116 -13.94 -4.49 14.77
N ASP A 117 -13.28 -4.22 13.63
CA ASP A 117 -11.82 -4.11 13.57
C ASP A 117 -11.28 -2.92 14.35
N GLU A 118 -11.97 -1.77 14.30
CA GLU A 118 -11.60 -0.59 15.08
C GLU A 118 -11.79 -0.86 16.57
N TYR A 119 -12.93 -1.44 16.95
CA TYR A 119 -13.21 -1.84 18.32
C TYR A 119 -12.12 -2.76 18.90
N ILE A 120 -11.80 -3.86 18.19
CA ILE A 120 -10.81 -4.84 18.65
C ILE A 120 -9.43 -4.20 18.83
N ARG A 121 -8.99 -3.39 17.87
CA ARG A 121 -7.67 -2.74 17.93
C ARG A 121 -7.58 -1.72 19.07
N ASP A 122 -8.60 -0.90 19.25
CA ASP A 122 -8.60 0.08 20.34
C ASP A 122 -8.71 -0.58 21.71
N HIS A 123 -9.49 -1.66 21.82
CA HIS A 123 -9.57 -2.45 23.04
C HIS A 123 -8.20 -3.01 23.44
N ILE A 124 -7.44 -3.56 22.48
CA ILE A 124 -6.08 -4.04 22.71
C ILE A 124 -5.17 -2.91 23.18
N ARG A 125 -5.18 -1.75 22.49
CA ARG A 125 -4.34 -0.58 22.85
C ARG A 125 -4.63 -0.10 24.26
N GLN A 126 -5.92 0.00 24.63
CA GLN A 126 -6.32 0.42 25.96
C GLN A 126 -5.77 -0.54 27.03
N LYS A 127 -5.89 -1.85 26.82
CA LYS A 127 -5.37 -2.87 27.75
C LYS A 127 -3.86 -2.82 27.90
N LEU A 128 -3.13 -2.58 26.80
CA LEU A 128 -1.67 -2.44 26.85
C LEU A 128 -1.25 -1.18 27.63
N LYS A 129 -1.95 -0.06 27.41
CA LYS A 129 -1.70 1.18 28.17
C LYS A 129 -1.95 1.00 29.67
N GLU A 130 -3.06 0.35 30.04
CA GLU A 130 -3.36 0.02 31.45
C GLU A 130 -2.22 -0.79 32.09
N TYR A 131 -1.64 -1.74 31.34
CA TYR A 131 -0.52 -2.54 31.81
C TYR A 131 0.79 -1.75 31.94
N GLU A 132 1.07 -0.83 31.02
CA GLU A 132 2.22 0.06 31.12
C GLU A 132 2.13 0.97 32.36
N GLU A 133 0.95 1.55 32.60
CA GLU A 133 0.69 2.36 33.79
C GLU A 133 0.84 1.53 35.08
N TYR A 134 0.38 0.27 35.07
CA TYR A 134 0.59 -0.65 36.18
C TYR A 134 2.09 -0.90 36.44
N LYS A 135 2.89 -1.15 35.39
CA LYS A 135 4.34 -1.33 35.53
C LYS A 135 5.05 -0.08 36.04
N ALA A 136 4.62 1.11 35.62
CA ALA A 136 5.24 2.37 36.03
C ALA A 136 4.96 2.73 37.50
N ARG A 137 3.90 2.17 38.10
CA ARG A 137 3.56 2.34 39.53
C ARG A 137 4.22 1.32 40.45
N LYS A 138 4.96 0.36 39.89
CA LYS A 138 5.65 -0.72 40.62
C LYS A 138 7.14 -0.43 40.70
#